data_AF-A0A5S3UW30-F1
#
_entry.id   AF-A0A5S3UW30-F1
#
_cell.length_a   1.000
_cell.length_b   1.000
_cell.length_c   1.000
_cell.angle_alpha   90.00
_cell.angle_beta   90.00
_cell.angle_gamma   90.00
#
_symmetry.space_group_name_H-M   'P 1'
#
loop_
_entity.id
_entity.type
_entity.pdbx_description
1 polymer ?
#
loop_
_entity_poly.entity_id
_entity_poly.type
_entity_poly.pdbx_seq_one_letter_code
_entity_poly.pdbx_strand_id
1 'polypeptide(L)'
;IKNLAVTLTGKDKFGNAVSLSTNTDSNGAFKFDALRQPDADGYVVTRADTPSYEDGQDYLDGIKNTYAGKNAVKITTVGKPSKVIFTELPNAGEAGVEGAVFVDGNQNGIKESQDLAIKNLAV
;
A
#
# COMPACT_ATOMS: atom_id res chain seq x y z
N ILE A 1 1.71 0.45 -9.34
CA ILE A 1 1.58 1.78 -9.97
C ILE A 1 2.86 2.06 -10.76
N LYS A 2 2.79 2.34 -12.06
CA LYS A 2 3.96 2.60 -12.92
C LYS A 2 4.39 4.06 -12.84
N ASN A 3 5.68 4.31 -13.03
CA ASN A 3 6.28 5.64 -13.12
C ASN A 3 6.15 6.49 -11.84
N LEU A 4 5.92 5.85 -10.69
CA LEU A 4 5.90 6.52 -9.40
C LEU A 4 7.33 6.75 -8.94
N ALA A 5 7.67 7.99 -8.56
CA ALA A 5 9.01 8.31 -8.11
C ALA A 5 9.31 7.63 -6.76
N VAL A 6 10.50 7.07 -6.62
CA VAL A 6 11.02 6.45 -5.40
C VAL A 6 12.42 7.01 -5.14
N THR A 7 12.70 7.40 -3.90
CA THR A 7 14.01 7.91 -3.51
C THR A 7 14.60 7.11 -2.35
N LEU A 8 15.92 7.02 -2.30
CA LEU A 8 16.68 6.45 -1.19
C LEU A 8 17.70 7.48 -0.74
N THR A 9 17.64 7.87 0.53
CA THR A 9 18.53 8.89 1.11
C THR A 9 19.15 8.44 2.43
N GLY A 10 20.32 8.98 2.77
CA GLY A 10 21.01 8.76 4.04
C GLY A 10 22.52 8.83 3.87
N LYS A 11 23.27 8.10 4.69
CA LYS A 11 24.73 7.99 4.58
C LYS A 11 25.18 6.54 4.58
N ASP A 12 26.25 6.25 3.83
CA ASP A 12 26.92 4.96 3.95
C ASP A 12 27.74 4.86 5.24
N LYS A 13 28.20 3.66 5.57
CA LYS A 13 29.01 3.38 6.78
C LYS A 13 30.30 4.17 6.90
N PHE A 14 30.74 4.85 5.84
CA PHE A 14 31.93 5.71 5.82
C PHE A 14 31.56 7.20 5.94
N GLY A 15 30.27 7.51 6.11
CA GLY A 15 29.75 8.87 6.25
C GLY A 15 29.49 9.58 4.91
N ASN A 16 29.62 8.90 3.76
CA ASN A 16 29.33 9.50 2.48
C ASN A 16 27.81 9.64 2.29
N ALA A 17 27.36 10.81 1.86
CA ALA A 17 25.96 11.04 1.56
C ALA A 17 25.51 10.17 0.36
N VAL A 18 24.32 9.57 0.49
CA VAL A 18 23.64 8.81 -0.56
C VAL A 18 22.30 9.49 -0.82
N SER A 19 22.04 9.79 -2.10
CA SER A 19 20.76 10.31 -2.59
C SER A 19 20.53 9.75 -3.98
N LEU A 20 19.66 8.75 -4.07
CA LEU A 20 19.35 8.03 -5.30
C LEU A 20 17.86 8.15 -5.60
N SER A 21 17.51 8.16 -6.88
CA SER A 21 16.13 8.13 -7.35
C SER A 21 15.93 7.10 -8.44
N THR A 22 14.72 6.56 -8.51
CA THR A 22 14.25 5.69 -9.58
C THR A 22 12.74 5.84 -9.71
N ASN A 23 12.14 5.19 -10.70
CA ASN A 23 10.70 5.11 -10.86
C ASN A 23 10.27 3.66 -10.85
N THR A 24 9.03 3.42 -10.40
CA THR A 24 8.43 2.09 -10.51
C THR A 24 8.20 1.69 -11.97
N ASP A 25 8.39 0.40 -12.27
CA ASP A 25 8.14 -0.18 -13.59
C ASP A 25 6.64 -0.47 -13.84
N SER A 26 6.31 -1.13 -14.96
CA SER A 26 4.93 -1.50 -15.29
C SER A 26 4.26 -2.45 -14.28
N ASN A 27 5.06 -3.18 -13.52
CA ASN A 27 4.60 -4.08 -12.45
C ASN A 27 4.56 -3.37 -11.08
N GLY A 28 4.95 -2.10 -11.01
CA GLY A 28 5.10 -1.36 -9.75
C GLY A 28 6.39 -1.65 -8.99
N ALA A 29 7.33 -2.39 -9.58
CA ALA A 29 8.60 -2.74 -8.93
C ALA A 29 9.63 -1.60 -9.10
N PHE A 30 10.52 -1.46 -8.13
CA PHE A 30 11.67 -0.55 -8.17
C PHE A 30 12.90 -1.24 -7.59
N LYS A 31 14.09 -0.71 -7.88
CA LYS A 31 15.36 -1.30 -7.43
C LYS A 31 16.42 -0.23 -7.22
N PHE A 32 17.19 -0.39 -6.15
CA PHE A 32 18.47 0.27 -5.94
C PHE A 32 19.53 -0.81 -5.78
N ASP A 33 20.58 -0.77 -6.60
CA ASP A 33 21.64 -1.77 -6.63
C ASP A 33 22.95 -1.24 -6.06
N ALA A 34 23.86 -2.17 -5.76
CA ALA A 34 25.23 -1.88 -5.35
C ALA A 34 25.33 -0.89 -4.16
N LEU A 35 24.35 -0.93 -3.25
CA LEU A 35 24.35 -0.12 -2.04
C LEU A 35 25.44 -0.60 -1.08
N ARG A 36 26.18 0.35 -0.52
CA ARG A 36 27.02 0.10 0.65
C ARG A 36 26.15 0.02 1.90
N GLN A 37 26.61 -0.71 2.91
CA GLN A 37 25.97 -0.74 4.24
C GLN A 37 25.75 0.71 4.74
N PRO A 38 24.52 1.10 5.16
CA PRO A 38 24.29 2.40 5.77
C PRO A 38 25.02 2.53 7.11
N ASP A 39 25.19 3.76 7.56
CA ASP A 39 25.61 4.03 8.93
C ASP A 39 24.50 3.71 9.95
N ALA A 40 24.70 4.09 11.22
CA ALA A 40 23.75 3.84 12.30
C ALA A 40 22.39 4.52 12.09
N ASP A 41 22.34 5.60 11.29
CA ASP A 41 21.11 6.32 10.99
C ASP A 41 20.30 5.65 9.88
N GLY A 42 20.88 4.72 9.13
CA GLY A 42 20.19 3.96 8.09
C GLY A 42 19.98 4.73 6.79
N TYR A 43 19.41 4.05 5.80
CA TYR A 43 18.79 4.70 4.65
C TYR A 43 17.28 4.84 4.85
N VAL A 44 16.68 5.89 4.31
CA VAL A 44 15.23 6.04 4.22
C VAL A 44 14.85 5.94 2.75
N VAL A 45 13.97 4.99 2.44
CA VAL A 45 13.32 4.87 1.14
C VAL A 45 11.96 5.52 1.22
N THR A 46 11.69 6.46 0.33
CA THR A 46 10.37 7.07 0.17
C THR A 46 9.83 6.90 -1.23
N ARG A 47 8.51 6.98 -1.39
CA ARG A 47 7.87 7.09 -2.71
C ARG A 47 6.97 8.33 -2.79
N ALA A 48 6.66 8.76 -3.99
CA ALA A 48 5.69 9.81 -4.24
C ALA A 48 4.26 9.36 -3.88
N ASP A 49 3.41 10.34 -3.57
CA ASP A 49 2.00 10.13 -3.26
C ASP A 49 1.20 9.66 -4.48
N THR A 50 0.09 9.00 -4.19
CA THR A 50 -0.83 8.41 -5.15
C THR A 50 -2.23 8.97 -4.86
N PRO A 51 -2.63 10.10 -5.49
CA PRO A 51 -3.81 10.86 -5.06
C PRO A 51 -5.16 10.12 -5.05
N SER A 52 -5.23 8.96 -5.71
CA SER A 52 -6.40 8.09 -5.73
C SER A 52 -6.38 7.00 -4.67
N TYR A 53 -5.40 7.01 -3.76
CA TYR A 53 -5.26 6.01 -2.70
C TYR A 53 -4.79 6.67 -1.40
N GLU A 54 -5.23 6.10 -0.29
CA GLU A 54 -4.69 6.41 1.03
C GLU A 54 -3.46 5.53 1.30
N ASP A 55 -2.48 6.09 2.02
CA ASP A 55 -1.26 5.35 2.35
C ASP A 55 -1.58 4.13 3.23
N GLY A 56 -1.09 2.98 2.80
CA GLY A 56 -1.32 1.71 3.47
C GLY A 56 -0.26 1.37 4.51
N GLN A 57 -0.22 0.09 4.88
CA GLN A 57 0.83 -0.42 5.74
C GLN A 57 2.06 -0.82 4.91
N ASP A 58 3.21 -0.24 5.20
CA ASP A 58 4.46 -0.62 4.52
C ASP A 58 5.16 -1.80 5.18
N TYR A 59 6.06 -2.46 4.45
CA TYR A 59 6.82 -3.60 4.92
C TYR A 59 8.29 -3.55 4.49
N LEU A 60 9.18 -3.99 5.37
CA LEU A 60 10.56 -4.32 5.06
C LEU A 60 10.77 -5.81 5.31
N ASP A 61 11.16 -6.55 4.27
CA ASP A 61 11.40 -7.99 4.34
C ASP A 61 10.21 -8.80 4.89
N GLY A 62 8.99 -8.36 4.56
CA GLY A 62 7.75 -8.97 5.04
C GLY A 62 7.38 -8.61 6.49
N ILE A 63 8.20 -7.80 7.17
CA ILE A 63 7.93 -7.30 8.51
C ILE A 63 7.25 -5.94 8.40
N LYS A 64 6.20 -5.74 9.20
CA LYS A 64 5.47 -4.48 9.30
C LYS A 64 6.44 -3.32 9.58
N ASN A 65 6.47 -2.32 8.71
CA ASN A 65 7.23 -1.11 8.93
C ASN A 65 6.65 -0.31 10.11
N THR A 66 7.52 0.08 11.02
CA THR A 66 7.18 0.93 12.19
C THR A 66 7.87 2.29 12.14
N TYR A 67 8.60 2.58 11.06
CA TYR A 67 9.20 3.90 10.87
C TYR A 67 8.09 4.94 10.67
N ALA A 68 8.19 6.05 11.40
CA ALA A 68 7.20 7.12 11.30
C ALA A 68 7.38 7.89 9.99
N GLY A 69 6.30 8.00 9.22
CA GLY A 69 6.27 8.78 7.98
C GLY A 69 5.37 8.11 6.95
N LYS A 70 4.63 8.94 6.21
CA LYS A 70 3.86 8.50 5.04
C LYS A 70 4.83 8.00 3.98
N ASN A 71 4.51 6.89 3.32
CA ASN A 71 5.27 6.42 2.16
C ASN A 71 6.78 6.29 2.45
N ALA A 72 7.17 5.87 3.67
CA ALA A 72 8.55 5.91 4.13
C ALA A 72 8.98 4.67 4.92
N VAL A 73 10.06 4.01 4.48
CA VAL A 73 10.63 2.83 5.13
C VAL A 73 12.11 3.05 5.42
N LYS A 74 12.52 2.82 6.68
CA LYS A 74 13.92 2.89 7.09
C LYS A 74 14.61 1.52 6.95
N ILE A 75 15.77 1.50 6.32
CA ILE A 75 16.64 0.35 6.10
C ILE A 75 17.92 0.53 6.92
N THR A 76 18.14 -0.32 7.91
CA THR A 76 19.32 -0.27 8.79
C THR A 76 20.42 -1.25 8.38
N THR A 77 20.14 -2.18 7.46
CA THR A 77 21.12 -3.16 6.99
C THR A 77 20.92 -3.44 5.51
N VAL A 78 22.02 -3.42 4.76
CA VAL A 78 22.09 -3.94 3.39
C VAL A 78 23.22 -4.97 3.30
N GLY A 79 23.13 -5.91 2.35
CA GLY A 79 24.07 -7.05 2.27
C GLY A 79 23.37 -8.38 2.01
N LYS A 80 22.04 -8.37 2.02
CA LYS A 80 21.17 -9.37 1.41
C LYS A 80 20.18 -8.65 0.49
N PRO A 81 19.51 -9.36 -0.44
CA PRO A 81 18.33 -8.82 -1.09
C PRO A 81 17.31 -8.43 0.00
N SER A 82 17.07 -7.14 0.14
CA SER A 82 16.01 -6.61 1.00
C SER A 82 14.84 -6.15 0.13
N LYS A 83 13.62 -6.36 0.61
CA LYS A 83 12.41 -6.04 -0.13
C LYS A 83 11.57 -5.04 0.65
N VAL A 84 11.52 -3.81 0.14
CA VAL A 84 10.58 -2.79 0.59
C VAL A 84 9.29 -2.96 -0.19
N ILE A 85 8.16 -3.03 0.52
CA ILE A 85 6.82 -3.06 -0.06
C ILE A 85 6.03 -1.91 0.52
N PHE A 86 5.63 -1.00 -0.36
CA PHE A 86 4.63 -0.01 -0.03
C PHE A 86 3.25 -0.53 -0.40
N THR A 87 2.25 -0.32 0.46
CA THR A 87 0.85 -0.70 0.16
C THR A 87 -0.05 0.52 0.10
N GLU A 88 -1.18 0.36 -0.56
CA GLU A 88 -2.19 1.41 -0.73
C GLU A 88 -3.52 0.88 -0.25
N LEU A 89 -4.32 1.76 0.34
CA LEU A 89 -5.72 1.52 0.67
C LEU A 89 -6.61 2.27 -0.32
N PRO A 90 -7.80 1.73 -0.64
CA PRO A 90 -8.82 2.51 -1.35
C PRO A 90 -9.18 3.75 -0.54
N ASN A 91 -9.65 4.80 -1.21
CA ASN A 91 -10.02 6.04 -0.50
C ASN A 91 -11.16 5.77 0.48
N ALA A 92 -11.15 6.49 1.60
CA ALA A 92 -12.26 6.44 2.54
C ALA A 92 -13.58 6.79 1.83
N GLY A 93 -14.54 5.87 1.86
CA GLY A 93 -15.85 6.02 1.20
C GLY A 93 -16.01 5.28 -0.13
N GLU A 94 -14.97 4.63 -0.66
CA GLU A 94 -15.11 3.76 -1.85
C GLU A 94 -15.76 2.40 -1.54
N ALA A 95 -15.70 1.94 -0.28
CA ALA A 95 -16.35 0.70 0.14
C ALA A 95 -17.87 0.92 0.28
N GLY A 96 -18.66 0.10 -0.42
CA GLY A 96 -20.11 0.08 -0.34
C GLY A 96 -20.65 -1.29 0.07
N VAL A 97 -21.80 -1.29 0.76
CA VAL A 97 -22.62 -2.49 0.99
C VAL A 97 -23.99 -2.21 0.40
N GLU A 98 -24.42 -3.06 -0.51
CA GLU A 98 -25.75 -3.02 -1.10
C GLU A 98 -26.50 -4.32 -0.82
N GLY A 99 -27.83 -4.27 -0.88
CA GLY A 99 -28.68 -5.42 -0.61
C GLY A 99 -30.14 -5.12 -0.92
N ALA A 100 -30.96 -6.16 -0.91
CA ALA A 100 -32.40 -6.05 -1.08
C ALA A 100 -33.11 -6.84 0.02
N VAL A 101 -34.24 -6.31 0.50
CA VAL A 101 -35.16 -7.03 1.38
C VAL A 101 -36.44 -7.33 0.59
N PHE A 102 -36.77 -8.60 0.49
CA PHE A 102 -37.93 -9.09 -0.25
C PHE A 102 -38.56 -10.27 0.48
N VAL A 103 -39.85 -10.48 0.24
CA VAL A 103 -40.56 -11.68 0.70
C VAL A 103 -40.19 -12.81 -0.25
N ASP A 104 -39.45 -13.78 0.26
CA ASP A 104 -39.03 -14.98 -0.48
C ASP A 104 -40.02 -16.12 -0.23
N GLY A 105 -40.95 -16.29 -1.17
CA GLY A 105 -42.04 -17.25 -1.04
C GLY A 105 -41.61 -18.70 -1.30
N ASN A 106 -40.59 -18.91 -2.13
CA ASN A 106 -40.09 -20.24 -2.48
C ASN A 106 -38.83 -20.64 -1.69
N GLN A 107 -38.35 -19.73 -0.83
CA GLN A 107 -37.23 -19.89 0.09
C GLN A 107 -35.89 -20.21 -0.60
N ASN A 108 -35.66 -19.67 -1.80
CA ASN A 108 -34.46 -19.95 -2.58
C ASN A 108 -33.34 -18.90 -2.43
N GLY A 109 -33.60 -17.79 -1.73
CA GLY A 109 -32.64 -16.71 -1.50
C GLY A 109 -32.27 -15.89 -2.75
N ILE A 110 -33.01 -16.04 -3.85
CA ILE A 110 -32.81 -15.31 -5.11
C ILE A 110 -33.98 -14.36 -5.28
N LYS A 111 -33.71 -13.08 -5.53
CA LYS A 111 -34.79 -12.12 -5.82
C LYS A 111 -35.27 -12.30 -7.25
N GLU A 112 -36.46 -12.86 -7.40
CA GLU A 112 -37.11 -13.14 -8.68
C GLU A 112 -38.28 -12.17 -8.95
N SER A 113 -38.93 -12.28 -10.10
CA SER A 113 -40.03 -11.34 -10.44
C SER A 113 -41.27 -11.54 -9.58
N GLN A 114 -41.48 -12.76 -9.06
CA GLN A 114 -42.58 -13.07 -8.15
C GLN A 114 -42.37 -12.55 -6.73
N ASP A 115 -41.13 -12.19 -6.36
CA ASP A 115 -40.84 -11.76 -5.00
C ASP A 115 -41.21 -10.30 -4.79
N LEU A 116 -41.90 -10.05 -3.67
CA LEU A 116 -42.35 -8.72 -3.32
C LEU A 116 -41.25 -7.97 -2.58
N ALA A 117 -40.82 -6.84 -3.14
CA ALA A 117 -39.99 -5.89 -2.39
C ALA A 117 -40.80 -5.33 -1.21
N ILE A 118 -40.24 -5.39 -0.01
CA ILE A 118 -40.88 -4.83 1.18
C ILE A 118 -40.67 -3.31 1.14
N LYS A 119 -41.70 -2.55 0.75
CA LYS A 119 -41.66 -1.08 0.74
C LYS A 119 -42.24 -0.53 2.05
N ASN A 120 -41.52 0.38 2.69
CA ASN A 120 -41.87 1.08 3.94
C ASN A 120 -41.99 0.16 5.18
N LEU A 121 -40.87 -0.35 5.67
CA LEU A 121 -40.80 -0.88 7.02
C LEU A 121 -40.71 0.30 8.01
N ALA A 122 -41.85 0.75 8.53
CA ALA A 122 -41.85 1.49 9.79
C ALA A 122 -41.80 0.46 10.92
N VAL A 123 -40.70 0.42 11.67
CA VAL A 123 -40.60 -0.29 12.95
C VAL A 123 -41.20 0.59 14.05
#